data_AF-A0A254QEG3-F1
#
_entry.id   AF-A0A254QEG3-F1
#
_cell.length_a   1.000
_cell.length_b   1.000
_cell.length_c   1.000
_cell.angle_alpha   90.00
_cell.angle_beta   90.00
_cell.angle_gamma   90.00
#
_symmetry.space_group_name_H-M   'P 1'
#
loop_
_entity.id
_entity.type
_entity.pdbx_description
1 polymer ?
#
loop_
_entity_poly.entity_id
_entity_poly.type
_entity_poly.pdbx_seq_one_letter_code
_entity_poly.pdbx_strand_id
1 'polypeptide(L)'
;TAMYTLRSADASVTAVAFSSDGQLLAGGTADARVTIREAKTGRWIRTIERLRSMVTAIAFSVDNQFLAVAGVDLSIRVFDLSTGNLLKMVYGHSKPIEALAFHPNGWLFASGSRDGTIGLWNAAKGIGSVRIEASSRPISCVAFNADGSRLAASGQDKLVRLFEITAKV
;
A
#
# COMPACT_ATOMS: atom_id res chain seq x y z
N THR A 1 10.56 -6.46 25.40
CA THR A 1 9.19 -6.07 25.79
C THR A 1 8.68 -5.04 24.82
N ALA A 2 7.39 -5.07 24.44
CA ALA A 2 6.82 -4.02 23.57
C ALA A 2 6.89 -2.66 24.27
N MET A 3 7.29 -1.59 23.56
CA MET A 3 7.30 -0.23 24.14
C MET A 3 5.89 0.31 24.35
N TYR A 4 4.97 0.05 23.40
CA TYR A 4 3.56 0.44 23.48
C TYR A 4 2.66 -0.64 22.83
N THR A 5 1.42 -0.76 23.32
CA THR A 5 0.38 -1.62 22.73
C THR A 5 -0.76 -0.75 22.21
N LEU A 6 -0.94 -0.70 20.90
CA LEU A 6 -1.92 0.14 20.23
C LEU A 6 -3.11 -0.72 19.77
N ARG A 7 -4.26 -0.57 20.43
CA ARG A 7 -5.48 -1.30 20.06
C ARG A 7 -6.16 -0.62 18.87
N SER A 8 -6.23 -1.28 17.72
CA SER A 8 -7.26 -1.01 16.71
C SER A 8 -8.54 -1.70 17.18
N ALA A 9 -9.66 -0.98 17.25
CA ALA A 9 -10.93 -1.49 17.74
C ALA A 9 -11.26 -2.89 17.17
N ASP A 10 -11.69 -3.81 18.04
CA ASP A 10 -12.32 -5.16 17.91
C ASP A 10 -12.10 -6.03 16.65
N ALA A 11 -11.15 -5.70 15.78
CA ALA A 11 -10.86 -6.38 14.53
C ALA A 11 -9.34 -6.62 14.39
N SER A 12 -8.98 -7.68 13.67
CA SER A 12 -7.58 -8.01 13.39
C SER A 12 -6.90 -6.87 12.61
N VAL A 13 -5.70 -6.48 13.06
CA VAL A 13 -4.77 -5.67 12.26
C VAL A 13 -4.16 -6.56 11.19
N THR A 14 -4.37 -6.22 9.94
CA THR A 14 -3.97 -6.99 8.77
C THR A 14 -2.83 -6.34 8.00
N ALA A 15 -2.62 -5.03 8.17
CA ALA A 15 -1.54 -4.29 7.55
C ALA A 15 -1.01 -3.20 8.48
N VAL A 16 0.28 -2.92 8.42
CA VAL A 16 0.92 -1.81 9.11
C VAL A 16 1.95 -1.14 8.20
N ALA A 17 2.15 0.17 8.37
CA ALA A 17 3.20 0.91 7.68
C ALA A 17 3.64 2.11 8.51
N PHE A 18 4.94 2.40 8.52
CA PHE A 18 5.46 3.69 8.96
C PHE A 18 5.49 4.68 7.79
N SER A 19 5.30 5.96 8.07
CA SER A 19 5.67 7.03 7.14
C SER A 19 7.18 7.05 6.92
N SER A 20 7.63 7.62 5.80
CA SER A 20 9.05 7.62 5.44
C SER A 20 9.93 8.41 6.42
N ASP A 21 9.35 9.42 7.08
CA ASP A 21 9.98 10.22 8.14
C ASP A 21 9.88 9.59 9.54
N GLY A 22 9.24 8.42 9.63
CA GLY A 22 9.02 7.68 10.87
C GLY A 22 8.09 8.35 11.87
N GLN A 23 7.40 9.44 11.52
CA GLN A 23 6.53 10.19 12.45
C GLN A 23 5.15 9.58 12.60
N LEU A 24 4.66 8.87 11.59
CA LEU A 24 3.32 8.29 11.54
C LEU A 24 3.39 6.77 11.47
N LEU A 25 2.39 6.14 12.09
CA LEU A 25 2.09 4.72 11.96
C LEU A 25 0.65 4.56 11.46
N ALA A 26 0.50 3.86 10.34
CA ALA A 26 -0.79 3.39 9.86
C ALA A 26 -1.03 1.93 10.27
N GLY A 27 -2.26 1.62 10.65
CA GLY A 27 -2.73 0.25 10.88
C GLY A 27 -4.07 0.02 10.17
N GLY A 28 -4.11 -0.97 9.28
CA GLY A 28 -5.30 -1.39 8.54
C GLY A 28 -5.92 -2.62 9.15
N THR A 29 -7.25 -2.73 9.08
CA THR A 29 -8.01 -3.76 9.78
C THR A 29 -8.92 -4.58 8.87
N ALA A 30 -9.31 -5.75 9.40
CA ALA A 30 -10.30 -6.63 8.79
C ALA A 30 -11.71 -6.00 8.67
N ASP A 31 -12.07 -5.09 9.57
CA ASP A 31 -13.36 -4.36 9.57
C ASP A 31 -13.36 -3.09 8.70
N ALA A 32 -12.43 -3.02 7.72
CA ALA A 32 -12.39 -1.97 6.72
C ALA A 32 -12.11 -0.56 7.27
N ARG A 33 -11.17 -0.47 8.22
CA ARG A 33 -10.66 0.79 8.79
C ARG A 33 -9.15 0.92 8.61
N VAL A 34 -8.68 2.17 8.60
CA VAL A 34 -7.26 2.50 8.76
C VAL A 34 -7.12 3.53 9.88
N THR A 35 -6.31 3.23 10.89
CA THR A 35 -5.94 4.20 11.93
C THR A 35 -4.58 4.82 11.61
N ILE A 36 -4.45 6.13 11.80
CA ILE A 36 -3.19 6.87 11.71
C ILE A 36 -2.85 7.41 13.10
N ARG A 37 -1.62 7.16 13.55
CA ARG A 37 -1.13 7.49 14.89
C ARG A 37 0.25 8.09 14.81
N GLU A 38 0.61 8.88 15.81
CA GLU A 38 1.98 9.32 16.02
C GLU A 38 2.83 8.10 16.42
N ALA A 39 3.88 7.81 15.66
CA ALA A 39 4.72 6.64 15.86
C ALA A 39 5.43 6.64 17.21
N LYS A 40 5.88 7.82 17.67
CA LYS A 40 6.65 7.98 18.91
C LYS A 40 5.81 7.73 20.15
N THR A 41 4.56 8.19 20.17
CA THR A 41 3.71 8.23 21.37
C THR A 41 2.53 7.27 21.30
N GLY A 42 2.19 6.79 20.10
CA GLY A 42 0.96 6.05 19.85
C GLY A 42 -0.30 6.90 19.82
N ARG A 43 -0.18 8.23 19.95
CA ARG A 43 -1.31 9.16 19.99
C ARG A 43 -2.13 9.03 18.71
N TRP A 44 -3.44 8.92 18.87
CA TRP A 44 -4.36 8.81 17.75
C TRP A 44 -4.49 10.15 17.01
N ILE A 45 -4.31 10.14 15.69
CA ILE A 45 -4.40 11.32 14.83
C ILE A 45 -5.69 11.30 14.04
N ARG A 46 -5.99 10.17 13.38
CA ARG A 46 -7.15 10.02 12.50
C ARG A 46 -7.55 8.57 12.36
N THR A 47 -8.82 8.32 12.01
CA THR A 47 -9.25 7.06 11.41
C THR A 47 -9.94 7.33 10.07
N ILE A 48 -9.57 6.54 9.08
CA ILE A 48 -10.28 6.40 7.82
C ILE A 48 -11.26 5.25 8.00
N GLU A 49 -12.55 5.57 7.99
CA GLU A 49 -13.63 4.61 8.18
C GLU A 49 -14.38 4.33 6.88
N ARG A 50 -15.25 3.33 6.93
CA ARG A 50 -16.20 3.00 5.85
C ARG A 50 -15.51 2.67 4.53
N LEU A 51 -14.32 2.06 4.60
CA LEU A 51 -13.76 1.38 3.42
C LEU A 51 -14.69 0.22 3.05
N ARG A 52 -14.70 -0.18 1.78
CA ARG A 52 -15.68 -1.17 1.31
C ARG A 52 -15.32 -2.61 1.69
N SER A 53 -14.11 -2.85 2.19
CA SER A 53 -13.65 -4.19 2.57
C SER A 53 -12.44 -4.16 3.48
N MET A 54 -12.10 -5.34 4.04
CA MET A 54 -10.83 -5.60 4.73
C MET A 54 -9.65 -4.97 4.00
N VAL A 55 -8.81 -4.27 4.77
CA VAL A 55 -7.54 -3.73 4.32
C VAL A 55 -6.52 -4.86 4.29
N THR A 56 -5.76 -4.97 3.21
CA THR A 56 -4.75 -6.03 3.04
C THR A 56 -3.34 -5.48 2.93
N ALA A 57 -3.18 -4.24 2.44
CA ALA A 57 -1.90 -3.58 2.38
C ALA A 57 -2.05 -2.06 2.55
N ILE A 58 -1.02 -1.44 3.12
CA ILE A 58 -0.90 0.01 3.28
C ILE A 58 0.53 0.40 2.91
N ALA A 59 0.69 1.53 2.22
CA ALA A 59 2.00 2.13 1.99
C ALA A 59 1.90 3.67 2.03
N PHE A 60 2.91 4.31 2.62
CA PHE A 60 3.10 5.76 2.53
C PHE A 60 3.99 6.09 1.34
N SER A 61 3.74 7.22 0.68
CA SER A 61 4.70 7.79 -0.26
C SER A 61 5.92 8.33 0.47
N VAL A 62 7.06 8.35 -0.22
CA VAL A 62 8.34 8.78 0.37
C VAL A 62 8.35 10.27 0.75
N ASP A 63 7.58 11.09 0.06
CA ASP A 63 7.39 12.51 0.36
C ASP A 63 6.28 12.79 1.39
N ASN A 64 5.68 11.74 1.97
CA ASN A 64 4.56 11.81 2.93
C ASN A 64 3.35 12.61 2.42
N GLN A 65 3.15 12.70 1.11
CA GLN A 65 1.95 13.31 0.52
C GLN A 65 0.78 12.33 0.40
N PHE A 66 1.06 11.05 0.17
CA PHE A 66 0.04 10.06 -0.16
C PHE A 66 0.06 8.85 0.78
N LEU A 67 -1.13 8.34 1.07
CA LEU A 67 -1.34 7.03 1.67
C LEU A 67 -2.10 6.15 0.66
N ALA A 68 -1.49 5.05 0.24
CA ALA A 68 -2.16 4.03 -0.56
C ALA A 68 -2.68 2.92 0.37
N VAL A 69 -3.95 2.54 0.17
CA VAL A 69 -4.63 1.49 0.94
C VAL A 69 -5.27 0.53 -0.04
N ALA A 70 -4.93 -0.76 0.05
CA ALA A 70 -5.50 -1.81 -0.77
C ALA A 70 -6.39 -2.74 0.07
N GLY A 71 -7.35 -3.39 -0.58
CA GLY A 71 -8.25 -4.32 0.06
C GLY A 71 -8.65 -5.52 -0.79
N VAL A 72 -9.45 -6.40 -0.18
CA VAL A 72 -10.00 -7.58 -0.86
C VAL A 72 -11.03 -7.26 -1.93
N ASP A 73 -11.58 -6.04 -1.94
CA ASP A 73 -12.50 -5.54 -2.97
C ASP A 73 -11.82 -5.09 -4.27
N LEU A 74 -10.56 -5.48 -4.47
CA LEU A 74 -9.78 -5.25 -5.69
C LEU A 74 -9.39 -3.78 -5.92
N SER A 75 -9.77 -2.88 -5.02
CA SER A 75 -9.51 -1.46 -5.17
C SER A 75 -8.25 -1.03 -4.42
N ILE A 76 -7.58 -0.03 -4.98
CA ILE A 76 -6.57 0.75 -4.27
C ILE A 76 -7.09 2.16 -4.10
N ARG A 77 -7.04 2.66 -2.88
CA ARG A 77 -7.48 3.99 -2.50
C ARG A 77 -6.27 4.82 -2.16
N VAL A 78 -6.15 5.97 -2.79
CA VAL A 78 -5.08 6.93 -2.51
C VAL A 78 -5.68 8.11 -1.78
N PHE A 79 -5.14 8.38 -0.60
CA PHE A 79 -5.53 9.51 0.24
C PHE A 79 -4.43 10.56 0.23
N ASP A 80 -4.84 11.83 0.27
CA ASP A 80 -3.97 12.92 0.63
C ASP A 80 -3.74 12.87 2.14
N LEU A 81 -2.48 12.79 2.57
CA LEU A 81 -2.14 12.63 3.98
C LEU A 81 -2.42 13.90 4.81
N SER A 82 -2.27 15.07 4.20
CA SER A 82 -2.42 16.36 4.89
C SER A 82 -3.88 16.66 5.24
N THR A 83 -4.79 16.36 4.31
CA THR A 83 -6.23 16.61 4.45
C THR A 83 -6.98 15.38 4.98
N GLY A 84 -6.44 14.19 4.70
CA GLY A 84 -7.09 12.90 4.93
C GLY A 84 -8.20 12.59 3.91
N ASN A 85 -8.30 13.36 2.82
CA ASN A 85 -9.32 13.17 1.80
C ASN A 85 -8.94 12.05 0.84
N LEU A 86 -9.93 11.28 0.39
CA LEU A 86 -9.77 10.33 -0.71
C LEU A 86 -9.53 11.12 -1.99
N LEU A 87 -8.35 10.98 -2.59
CA LEU A 87 -8.04 11.59 -3.88
C LEU A 87 -8.63 10.77 -5.02
N LYS A 88 -8.50 9.45 -4.94
CA LYS A 88 -8.95 8.55 -6.00
C LYS A 88 -9.04 7.10 -5.54
N MET A 89 -9.78 6.34 -6.35
CA MET A 89 -9.83 4.90 -6.30
C MET A 89 -9.41 4.35 -7.66
N VAL A 90 -8.49 3.40 -7.69
CA VAL A 90 -8.04 2.72 -8.91
C VAL A 90 -8.39 1.24 -8.86
N TYR A 91 -8.66 0.71 -10.04
CA TYR A 91 -9.06 -0.68 -10.29
C TYR A 91 -8.25 -1.23 -11.45
N GLY A 92 -8.04 -2.54 -11.47
CA GLY A 92 -7.34 -3.22 -12.57
C GLY A 92 -6.83 -4.62 -12.23
N HIS A 93 -6.82 -4.98 -10.94
CA HIS A 93 -6.66 -6.36 -10.52
C HIS A 93 -7.98 -7.12 -10.58
N SER A 94 -7.90 -8.42 -10.89
CA SER A 94 -9.08 -9.31 -10.94
C SER A 94 -9.25 -10.16 -9.67
N LYS A 95 -8.29 -10.09 -8.74
CA LYS A 95 -8.32 -10.76 -7.44
C LYS A 95 -7.70 -9.88 -6.33
N PRO A 96 -7.91 -10.20 -5.04
CA PRO A 96 -7.45 -9.39 -3.93
C PRO A 96 -6.00 -8.95 -4.05
N ILE A 97 -5.75 -7.70 -3.70
CA ILE A 97 -4.40 -7.11 -3.65
C ILE A 97 -3.79 -7.50 -2.30
N GLU A 98 -2.54 -7.92 -2.29
CA GLU A 98 -1.84 -8.41 -1.09
C GLU A 98 -0.67 -7.52 -0.68
N ALA A 99 -0.14 -6.71 -1.61
CA ALA A 99 1.03 -5.89 -1.34
C ALA A 99 0.93 -4.52 -2.01
N LEU A 100 1.54 -3.52 -1.37
CA LEU A 100 1.76 -2.18 -1.90
C LEU A 100 3.19 -1.74 -1.56
N ALA A 101 3.83 -1.01 -2.47
CA ALA A 101 5.09 -0.32 -2.21
C ALA A 101 5.16 0.97 -3.03
N PHE A 102 5.55 2.08 -2.41
CA PHE A 102 5.84 3.31 -3.15
C PHE A 102 7.25 3.28 -3.73
N HIS A 103 7.38 3.82 -4.93
CA HIS A 103 8.65 4.15 -5.53
C HIS A 103 9.27 5.35 -4.77
N PRO A 104 10.61 5.44 -4.71
CA PRO A 104 11.32 6.59 -4.13
C PRO A 104 10.98 7.98 -4.69
N ASN A 105 10.22 8.06 -5.79
CA ASN A 105 9.86 9.33 -6.43
C ASN A 105 8.58 9.95 -5.81
N GLY A 106 7.94 9.26 -4.87
CA GLY A 106 6.76 9.75 -4.15
C GLY A 106 5.43 9.55 -4.88
N TRP A 107 5.41 9.57 -6.21
CA TRP A 107 4.16 9.55 -6.98
C TRP A 107 3.84 8.21 -7.66
N LEU A 108 4.82 7.33 -7.87
CA LEU A 108 4.60 5.99 -8.42
C LEU A 108 4.49 4.98 -7.28
N PHE A 109 3.59 4.00 -7.39
CA PHE A 109 3.56 2.85 -6.50
C PHE A 109 3.23 1.57 -7.26
N ALA A 110 3.65 0.45 -6.68
CA ALA A 110 3.36 -0.89 -7.16
C ALA A 110 2.34 -1.58 -6.26
N SER A 111 1.54 -2.46 -6.84
CA SER A 111 0.69 -3.41 -6.13
C SER A 111 0.98 -4.84 -6.58
N GLY A 112 0.90 -5.81 -5.67
CA GLY A 112 0.90 -7.24 -5.99
C GLY A 112 -0.43 -7.87 -5.66
N SER A 113 -0.95 -8.77 -6.50
CA SER A 113 -2.28 -9.38 -6.34
C SER A 113 -2.28 -10.90 -6.42
N ARG A 114 -3.33 -11.50 -5.84
CA ARG A 114 -3.70 -12.92 -6.01
C ARG A 114 -3.98 -13.32 -7.45
N ASP A 115 -4.15 -12.37 -8.36
CA ASP A 115 -4.30 -12.63 -9.79
C ASP A 115 -2.97 -12.97 -10.48
N GLY A 116 -1.86 -12.91 -9.73
CA GLY A 116 -0.52 -13.23 -10.23
C GLY A 116 0.19 -12.06 -10.90
N THR A 117 -0.38 -10.86 -10.81
CA THR A 117 0.16 -9.68 -11.48
C THR A 117 0.59 -8.59 -10.55
N ILE A 118 1.39 -7.70 -11.14
CA ILE A 118 1.81 -6.45 -10.54
C ILE A 118 1.13 -5.31 -11.28
N GLY A 119 0.54 -4.37 -10.54
CA GLY A 119 0.08 -3.09 -11.08
C GLY A 119 1.06 -1.98 -10.72
N LEU A 120 1.38 -1.11 -11.67
CA LEU A 120 2.10 0.15 -11.43
C LEU A 120 1.14 1.31 -11.59
N TRP A 121 1.13 2.25 -10.65
CA TRP A 121 0.09 3.28 -10.56
C TRP A 121 0.68 4.64 -10.23
N ASN A 122 0.09 5.69 -10.81
CA ASN A 122 0.39 7.06 -10.41
C ASN A 122 -0.60 7.56 -9.34
N ALA A 123 -0.08 7.91 -8.16
CA ALA A 123 -0.83 8.44 -7.03
C ALA A 123 -1.42 9.83 -7.31
N ALA A 124 -0.70 10.67 -8.07
CA ALA A 124 -1.13 12.03 -8.41
C ALA A 124 -2.04 12.08 -9.65
N LYS A 125 -1.78 11.24 -10.68
CA LYS A 125 -2.46 11.30 -11.99
C LYS A 125 -3.46 10.17 -12.18
N GLY A 126 -4.66 10.48 -12.70
CA GLY A 126 -5.80 9.57 -12.91
C GLY A 126 -5.57 8.29 -13.72
N ILE A 127 -4.63 8.29 -14.68
CA ILE A 127 -4.82 7.49 -15.91
C ILE A 127 -3.63 6.55 -16.24
N GLY A 128 -2.57 6.53 -15.44
CA GLY A 128 -1.41 5.67 -15.70
C GLY A 128 -1.45 4.39 -14.88
N SER A 129 -1.95 3.29 -15.45
CA SER A 129 -1.68 1.94 -14.91
C SER A 129 -0.93 1.07 -15.91
N VAL A 130 0.16 0.44 -15.47
CA VAL A 130 0.86 -0.61 -16.22
C VAL A 130 0.63 -1.92 -15.49
N ARG A 131 0.20 -2.95 -16.22
CA ARG A 131 0.03 -4.30 -15.70
C ARG A 131 1.20 -5.17 -16.15
N ILE A 132 1.80 -5.88 -15.21
CA ILE A 132 2.89 -6.83 -15.46
C ILE A 132 2.39 -8.23 -15.08
N GLU A 133 2.32 -9.12 -16.08
CA GLU A 133 2.04 -10.54 -15.89
C GLU A 133 3.28 -11.22 -15.30
N ALA A 134 3.34 -11.30 -13.97
CA ALA A 134 4.52 -11.78 -13.24
C ALA A 134 4.49 -13.29 -12.99
N SER A 135 3.31 -13.85 -12.69
CA SER A 135 3.15 -15.27 -12.32
C SER A 135 1.72 -15.76 -12.57
N SER A 136 1.55 -17.09 -12.64
CA SER A 136 0.24 -17.75 -12.56
C SER A 136 -0.22 -18.00 -11.12
N ARG A 137 0.59 -17.63 -10.12
CA ARG A 137 0.32 -17.77 -8.68
C ARG A 137 0.30 -16.39 -8.00
N PRO A 138 -0.39 -16.23 -6.86
CA PRO A 138 -0.47 -14.96 -6.13
C PRO A 138 0.88 -14.28 -5.89
N ILE A 139 0.94 -12.97 -6.16
CA ILE A 139 2.03 -12.08 -5.75
C ILE A 139 1.70 -11.53 -4.37
N SER A 140 2.51 -11.89 -3.37
CA SER A 140 2.28 -11.54 -1.96
C SER A 140 3.17 -10.41 -1.45
N CYS A 141 4.25 -10.09 -2.16
CA CYS A 141 5.15 -8.99 -1.78
C CYS A 141 5.65 -8.25 -3.02
N VAL A 142 5.81 -6.94 -2.88
CA VAL A 142 6.49 -6.08 -3.86
C VAL A 142 7.39 -5.08 -3.12
N ALA A 143 8.54 -4.72 -3.67
CA ALA A 143 9.44 -3.72 -3.08
C ALA A 143 10.29 -3.02 -4.15
N PHE A 144 10.34 -1.69 -4.12
CA PHE A 144 11.31 -0.93 -4.90
C PHE A 144 12.66 -0.90 -4.19
N ASN A 145 13.75 -0.87 -4.95
CA ASN A 145 15.06 -0.54 -4.40
C ASN A 145 15.18 0.99 -4.16
N ALA A 146 16.24 1.41 -3.48
CA ALA A 146 16.40 2.78 -2.99
C ALA A 146 16.45 3.86 -4.09
N ASP A 147 17.01 3.55 -5.26
CA ASP A 147 17.03 4.47 -6.41
C ASP A 147 15.77 4.34 -7.30
N GLY A 148 14.93 3.34 -7.05
CA GLY A 148 13.69 3.09 -7.76
C GLY A 148 13.84 2.42 -9.14
N SER A 149 15.07 2.19 -9.61
CA SER A 149 15.33 1.55 -10.91
C SER A 149 14.91 0.08 -10.96
N ARG A 150 14.63 -0.55 -9.82
CA ARG A 150 14.22 -1.96 -9.75
C ARG A 150 13.02 -2.17 -8.85
N LEU A 151 12.16 -3.08 -9.29
CA LEU A 151 11.07 -3.65 -8.50
C LEU A 151 11.33 -5.14 -8.28
N ALA A 152 11.32 -5.58 -7.03
CA ALA A 152 11.27 -6.98 -6.66
C ALA A 152 9.83 -7.42 -6.40
N ALA A 153 9.46 -8.62 -6.83
CA ALA A 153 8.18 -9.23 -6.49
C ALA A 153 8.34 -10.71 -6.15
N SER A 154 7.54 -11.19 -5.21
CA SER A 154 7.53 -12.59 -4.80
C SER A 154 6.12 -13.07 -4.46
N GLY A 155 5.95 -14.39 -4.43
CA GLY A 155 4.62 -14.98 -4.34
C GLY A 155 4.62 -16.48 -4.05
N GLN A 156 3.45 -17.09 -4.23
CA GLN A 156 3.21 -18.51 -3.92
C GLN A 156 3.84 -19.49 -4.91
N ASP A 157 4.40 -19.01 -6.03
CA ASP A 157 5.20 -19.83 -6.93
C ASP A 157 6.63 -20.06 -6.44
N LYS A 158 6.98 -19.53 -5.27
CA LYS A 158 8.29 -19.70 -4.61
C LYS A 158 9.45 -19.03 -5.36
N LEU A 159 9.16 -18.08 -6.25
CA LEU A 159 10.16 -17.33 -7.02
C LEU A 159 10.20 -15.86 -6.59
N VAL A 160 11.38 -15.26 -6.70
CA VAL A 160 11.58 -13.81 -6.64
C VAL A 160 11.93 -13.34 -8.04
N ARG A 161 11.24 -12.30 -8.51
CA ARG A 161 11.48 -11.68 -9.82
C ARG A 161 11.94 -10.24 -9.63
N LEU A 162 12.88 -9.82 -10.47
CA LEU A 162 13.35 -8.45 -10.55
C LEU A 162 12.92 -7.86 -11.89
N PHE A 163 12.40 -6.65 -11.85
CA PHE A 163 11.98 -5.88 -13.01
C PHE A 163 12.74 -4.56 -13.02
N GLU A 164 13.23 -4.16 -14.20
CA GLU A 164 13.73 -2.81 -14.40
C GLU A 164 12.54 -1.85 -14.53
N ILE A 165 12.63 -0.72 -13.84
CA ILE A 165 11.59 0.29 -13.79
C ILE A 165 12.17 1.59 -14.32
N THR A 166 11.59 2.08 -15.41
CA THR A 166 11.87 3.42 -15.93
C THR A 166 10.68 4.31 -15.60
N ALA A 167 10.76 5.02 -14.47
CA ALA A 167 9.82 6.09 -14.16
C ALA A 167 10.17 7.31 -15.03
N LYS A 168 9.48 7.50 -16.16
CA LYS A 168 9.56 8.77 -16.89
C LYS A 168 8.90 9.86 -16.05
N VAL A 169 9.65 10.94 -15.81
CA VAL A 169 9.19 12.17 -15.15
C VAL A 169 8.05 12.80 -15.94
#